data_AF-X1R145-F1
#
_entry.id   AF-X1R145-F1
#
_cell.length_a   1.000
_cell.length_b   1.000
_cell.length_c   1.000
_cell.angle_alpha   90.00
_cell.angle_beta   90.00
_cell.angle_gamma   90.00
#
_symmetry.space_group_name_H-M   'P 1'
#
loop_
_entity.id
_entity.type
_entity.pdbx_description
1 polymer ?
#
loop_
_entity_poly.entity_id
_entity_poly.type
_entity_poly.pdbx_seq_one_letter_code
_entity_poly.pdbx_strand_id
1 'polypeptide(L)' 'MAKDKELIAAIKKTLIEVSHNNSTWRLVRGRESLTATDVIQKLDNDKKFRKFVVTHYMELAVLIENRGREKRFGGEK' A
#
# COMPACT_ATOMS: atom_id res chain seq x y z
N MET A 1 -10.74 6.28 12.90
CA MET A 1 -9.89 5.85 14.03
C MET A 1 -8.55 6.56 13.90
N ALA A 2 -7.97 7.06 15.00
CA ALA A 2 -6.76 7.90 14.94
C ALA A 2 -5.56 7.22 14.24
N LYS A 3 -5.44 5.89 14.37
CA LYS A 3 -4.36 5.08 13.77
C LYS A 3 -4.41 5.00 12.23
N ASP A 4 -5.60 5.02 11.63
CA ASP A 4 -5.72 4.97 10.16
C ASP A 4 -5.17 6.23 9.50
N LYS A 5 -5.20 7.37 10.21
CA LYS A 5 -4.79 8.67 9.67
C LYS A 5 -3.29 8.73 9.39
N GLU A 6 -2.47 8.23 10.32
CA GLU A 6 -1.01 8.20 10.17
C GLU A 6 -0.59 7.21 9.09
N LEU A 7 -1.22 6.02 9.05
CA LEU A 7 -0.96 5.03 8.00
C LEU A 7 -1.31 5.59 6.61
N ILE A 8 -2.47 6.23 6.46
CA ILE A 8 -2.87 6.85 5.19
C ILE A 8 -1.89 7.97 4.80
N ALA A 9 -1.44 8.79 5.75
CA ALA A 9 -0.45 9.82 5.48
C ALA A 9 0.88 9.22 4.98
N ALA A 10 1.34 8.14 5.60
CA ALA A 10 2.54 7.41 5.17
C ALA A 10 2.36 6.84 3.75
N ILE A 11 1.23 6.18 3.47
CA ILE A 11 0.91 5.63 2.14
C ILE A 11 0.93 6.73 1.09
N LYS A 12 0.30 7.89 1.36
CA LYS A 12 0.31 9.02 0.42
C LYS A 12 1.69 9.57 0.17
N LYS A 13 2.52 9.72 1.22
CA LYS A 13 3.91 10.18 1.07
C LYS A 13 4.70 9.24 0.15
N THR A 14 4.60 7.93 0.37
CA THR A 14 5.24 6.94 -0.51
C THR A 14 4.71 7.01 -1.94
N LEU A 15 3.40 7.18 -2.14
CA LEU A 15 2.82 7.30 -3.48
C LEU A 15 3.26 8.58 -4.20
N ILE A 16 3.48 9.69 -3.48
CA ILE A 16 4.06 10.92 -4.05
C ILE A 16 5.49 10.62 -4.55
N GLU A 17 6.33 9.98 -3.74
CA GLU A 17 7.70 9.61 -4.13
C GLU A 17 7.70 8.67 -5.35
N VAL A 18 6.82 7.66 -5.36
CA VAL A 18 6.63 6.75 -6.49
C VAL A 18 6.18 7.52 -7.74
N SER A 19 5.27 8.48 -7.61
CA SER A 19 4.78 9.25 -8.75
C SER A 19 5.89 10.05 -9.45
N HIS A 20 6.88 10.53 -8.69
CA HIS A 20 8.03 11.25 -9.22
C HIS A 20 9.07 10.31 -9.85
N ASN A 21 9.32 9.16 -9.22
CA ASN A 21 10.38 8.24 -9.63
C ASN A 21 9.94 7.22 -10.69
N ASN A 22 8.65 6.92 -10.76
CA ASN A 22 8.09 5.93 -11.67
C ASN A 22 6.66 6.31 -12.11
N SER A 23 6.58 7.11 -13.17
CA SER A 23 5.32 7.55 -13.79
C SER A 23 4.49 6.41 -14.39
N THR A 24 5.08 5.24 -14.61
CA THR A 24 4.41 4.04 -15.14
C THR A 24 3.83 3.13 -14.06
N TRP A 25 4.10 3.40 -12.78
CA TRP A 25 3.56 2.61 -11.69
C TRP A 25 2.03 2.65 -11.70
N ARG A 26 1.41 1.49 -11.47
CA ARG A 26 -0.06 1.34 -11.40
C ARG A 26 -0.45 0.44 -10.24
N LEU A 27 -1.50 0.83 -9.52
CA LEU A 27 -2.26 -0.09 -8.66
C LEU A 27 -3.33 -0.77 -9.52
N VAL A 28 -3.16 -2.07 -9.76
CA VAL A 28 -4.14 -2.87 -10.49
C VAL A 28 -5.11 -3.51 -9.50
N ARG A 29 -6.40 -3.23 -9.67
CA ARG A 29 -7.50 -3.75 -8.84
C ARG A 29 -8.64 -4.21 -9.73
N GLY A 30 -8.74 -5.51 -9.98
CA GLY A 30 -9.72 -6.06 -10.91
C GLY A 30 -9.52 -5.47 -12.31
N ARG A 31 -10.48 -4.68 -12.80
CA ARG A 31 -10.41 -3.98 -14.09
C ARG A 31 -9.89 -2.54 -13.97
N GLU A 32 -9.71 -2.03 -12.75
CA GLU A 32 -9.15 -0.69 -12.53
C GLU A 32 -7.61 -0.75 -12.57
N SER A 33 -7.01 0.21 -13.28
CA SER A 33 -5.58 0.49 -13.23
C SER A 33 -5.42 1.95 -12.81
N LEU A 34 -4.98 2.17 -11.59
CA LEU A 34 -4.92 3.50 -10.96
C LEU A 34 -3.49 4.01 -10.94
N THR A 35 -3.28 5.26 -11.35
CA THR A 35 -2.00 5.95 -11.12
C THR A 35 -1.81 6.25 -9.63
N ALA A 36 -0.59 6.59 -9.22
CA ALA A 36 -0.33 7.02 -7.84
C ALA A 36 -1.22 8.21 -7.43
N THR A 37 -1.43 9.18 -8.33
CA THR A 37 -2.32 10.33 -8.11
C THR A 37 -3.77 9.92 -7.93
N ASP A 38 -4.28 8.98 -8.75
CA ASP A 38 -5.65 8.48 -8.63
C ASP A 38 -5.87 7.79 -7.28
N VAL A 39 -4.89 7.00 -6.83
CA VAL A 39 -4.95 6.34 -5.52
C VAL A 39 -4.99 7.38 -4.40
N ILE A 40 -4.17 8.43 -4.46
CA ILE A 40 -4.17 9.52 -3.46
C ILE A 40 -5.54 10.20 -3.41
N GLN A 41 -6.13 10.55 -4.55
CA GLN A 41 -7.45 11.18 -4.61
C GLN A 41 -8.55 10.25 -4.07
N LYS A 42 -8.52 8.96 -4.42
CA LYS A 42 -9.49 7.99 -3.91
C LYS A 42 -9.33 7.74 -2.40
N LEU A 43 -8.11 7.81 -1.86
CA LEU A 43 -7.89 7.74 -0.41
C LEU A 43 -8.59 8.86 0.34
N ASP A 44 -8.73 10.06 -0.25
CA ASP A 44 -9.45 11.18 0.36
C ASP A 44 -10.96 11.08 0.25
N ASN A 45 -11.45 10.63 -0.91
CA ASN A 45 -12.85 10.78 -1.28
C ASN A 45 -13.67 9.49 -1.14
N ASP A 46 -13.02 8.32 -1.11
CA ASP A 46 -13.70 7.03 -1.07
C ASP A 46 -13.37 6.25 0.23
N LYS A 47 -14.35 6.19 1.13
CA LYS A 47 -14.24 5.47 2.41
C LYS A 47 -14.08 3.96 2.23
N LYS A 48 -14.74 3.35 1.22
CA LYS A 48 -14.64 1.91 0.96
C LYS A 48 -13.26 1.57 0.40
N PHE A 49 -12.78 2.39 -0.54
CA PHE A 49 -11.42 2.25 -1.08
C PHE A 49 -10.35 2.41 0.01
N ARG A 50 -10.49 3.42 0.86
CA ARG A 50 -9.60 3.62 2.01
C ARG A 50 -9.55 2.42 2.95
N LYS A 51 -10.72 1.84 3.28
CA LYS A 51 -10.78 0.62 4.11
C LYS A 51 -10.07 -0.56 3.42
N PHE A 52 -10.32 -0.74 2.12
CA PHE A 52 -9.65 -1.76 1.32
C PHE A 52 -8.12 -1.60 1.34
N VAL A 53 -7.62 -0.39 1.07
CA VAL A 53 -6.17 -0.11 1.05
C VAL A 53 -5.55 -0.41 2.41
N VAL A 54 -6.14 0.10 3.50
CA VAL A 54 -5.61 -0.15 4.86
C VAL A 54 -5.56 -1.65 5.16
N THR A 55 -6.63 -2.39 4.89
CA THR A 55 -6.67 -3.84 5.13
C THR A 55 -5.65 -4.60 4.28
N HIS A 56 -5.67 -4.42 2.95
CA HIS A 56 -4.80 -5.17 2.04
C HIS A 56 -3.32 -4.81 2.20
N TYR A 57 -2.98 -3.53 2.38
CA TYR A 57 -1.58 -3.15 2.54
C TYR A 57 -1.00 -3.63 3.88
N MET A 58 -1.78 -3.66 4.95
CA MET A 58 -1.33 -4.25 6.21
C MET A 58 -1.13 -5.77 6.08
N GLU A 59 -2.06 -6.48 5.45
CA GLU A 59 -1.91 -7.92 5.18
C GLU A 59 -0.65 -8.21 4.35
N LEU A 60 -0.43 -7.44 3.27
CA LEU A 60 0.77 -7.56 2.44
C LEU A 60 2.06 -7.25 3.23
N ALA A 61 2.06 -6.22 4.08
CA ALA A 61 3.21 -5.89 4.91
C ALA A 61 3.58 -7.05 5.85
N VAL A 62 2.59 -7.63 6.54
CA VAL A 62 2.78 -8.80 7.41
C VAL A 62 3.32 -10.00 6.63
N LEU A 63 2.79 -10.27 5.43
CA LEU A 63 3.27 -11.36 4.57
C LEU A 63 4.71 -11.14 4.09
N ILE A 64 5.08 -9.90 3.74
CA ILE A 64 6.44 -9.54 3.33
C ILE A 64 7.41 -9.71 4.51
N GLU A 65 7.04 -9.25 5.70
CA GLU A 65 7.84 -9.41 6.92
C GLU A 65 8.02 -10.89 7.27
N ASN A 66 6.95 -11.69 7.21
CA ASN A 66 7.03 -13.14 7.46
C ASN A 66 7.95 -13.82 6.47
N ARG A 67 7.83 -13.53 5.16
CA ARG A 67 8.74 -14.06 4.14
C ARG A 67 10.19 -13.60 4.36
N GLY A 68 10.39 -12.35 4.78
CA GLY A 68 11.70 -11.84 5.13
C GLY A 68 12.31 -12.57 6.33
N ARG A 69 11.50 -12.89 7.33
CA ARG A 69 11.89 -13.67 8.51
C ARG A 69 12.24 -15.11 8.14
N GLU A 70 11.43 -15.78 7.33
CA GLU A 70 11.74 -17.12 6.81
C GLU A 70 13.06 -17.15 6.04
N LYS A 71 13.34 -16.15 5.19
CA LYS A 71 14.61 -16.07 4.48
C LYS A 71 15.81 -15.80 5.38
N ARG A 72 15.63 -15.08 6.49
CA ARG A 72 16.71 -14.72 7.42
C ARG A 72 16.98 -15.76 8.50
N PHE A 73 15.96 -16.52 8.89
CA PHE A 73 16.00 -17.42 10.05
C PHE A 73 15.48 -18.83 9.77
N GLY A 74 14.88 -19.09 8.60
CA GLY A 74 14.34 -20.40 8.21
C GLY A 74 15.34 -21.32 7.51
N GLY A 75 16.63 -20.96 7.50
CA GLY A 75 17.73 -21.76 6.96
C GLY A 75 18.36 -22.74 7.96
N GLU A 76 17.89 -22.78 9.21
CA GLU A 76 18.32 -23.81 10.18
C GLU A 76 17.37 -25.01 10.12
N LYS A 77 17.71 -25.96 9.24
CA LYS A 77 17.40 -27.39 9.41
C LYS A 77 18.58 -28.21 8.94
#